data_AF-A0A6L7JT40-F1
#
_entry.id   AF-A0A6L7JT40-F1
#
_cell.length_a   1.000
_cell.length_b   1.000
_cell.length_c   1.000
_cell.angle_alpha   90.00
_cell.angle_beta   90.00
_cell.angle_gamma   90.00
#
_symmetry.space_group_name_H-M   'P 1'
#
loop_
_entity.id
_entity.type
_entity.pdbx_description
1 polymer ?
#
loop_
_entity_poly.entity_id
_entity_poly.type
_entity_poly.pdbx_seq_one_letter_code
_entity_poly.pdbx_strand_id
1 'polypeptide(L)'
;MTIGGTSGILNNSEIGRFTTSNRIRIGTATTGPTSDGMVGSSISATSITVSEALTIGNSDSTFVFDSSGTTTLSANTSSSGHIRFDDAVNLNAAVTVSGRTIWFSSTVDGGHALVLNADLDLVFLGAVGGTTPLSSLSATGGPTSHSFSHISLHGNVSTNNGNVTFTGAVILNGDVTVSSGDGAGNISFSSWVNAGFGHSLTLDAGSGSVTVSGAMGNIKEPGSSVTKLTSLTVSGGQIDLNTVATTGNIDITGTNIDLKGGTYSSDDGNIAFRGPVDLHANVTVNSDANSAGADGNITFTSTVNGNASGRTLSLKADTGAVELKGDVGGTTKLASFTVAEAGQVGLKIE
;
A
#
# COMPACT_ATOMS: atom_id res chain seq x y z
N MET A 1 3.92 30.12 -8.88
CA MET A 1 4.43 29.98 -10.27
C MET A 1 3.46 29.10 -11.04
N THR A 2 2.98 29.55 -12.20
CA THR A 2 2.10 28.73 -13.05
C THR A 2 2.91 28.20 -14.24
N ILE A 3 2.83 26.90 -14.48
CA ILE A 3 3.41 26.22 -15.64
C ILE A 3 2.24 25.91 -16.58
N GLY A 4 2.21 26.62 -17.72
CA GLY A 4 1.22 26.46 -18.78
C GLY A 4 1.73 27.12 -20.07
N GLY A 5 1.61 26.42 -21.19
CA GLY A 5 2.15 26.80 -22.48
C GLY A 5 1.97 25.67 -23.49
N THR A 6 1.29 25.96 -24.59
CA THR A 6 0.87 25.05 -25.67
C THR A 6 1.80 23.84 -25.86
N SER A 7 1.41 22.67 -25.33
CA SER A 7 1.95 21.33 -25.62
C SER A 7 3.45 21.34 -26.03
N GLY A 8 4.29 21.95 -25.20
CA GLY A 8 5.69 22.17 -25.51
C GLY A 8 6.57 21.47 -24.48
N ILE A 9 7.40 20.53 -24.94
CA ILE A 9 8.52 20.02 -24.15
C ILE A 9 9.33 21.24 -23.72
N LEU A 10 9.41 21.54 -22.41
CA LEU A 10 10.28 22.59 -21.91
C LEU A 10 11.72 22.23 -22.31
N ASN A 11 12.30 23.00 -23.24
CA ASN A 11 13.65 22.73 -23.72
C ASN A 11 14.67 23.34 -22.76
N ASN A 12 15.91 22.85 -22.82
CA ASN A 12 16.99 23.23 -21.90
C ASN A 12 17.26 24.75 -21.83
N SER A 13 16.82 25.55 -22.81
CA SER A 13 17.02 27.00 -22.83
C SER A 13 16.01 27.78 -21.97
N GLU A 14 14.78 27.26 -21.79
CA GLU A 14 13.74 27.86 -20.93
C GLU A 14 13.96 27.50 -19.45
N ILE A 15 14.64 26.37 -19.20
CA ILE A 15 15.02 25.85 -17.88
C ILE A 15 16.40 26.39 -17.43
N GLY A 16 17.18 26.98 -18.34
CA GLY A 16 18.61 27.29 -18.18
C GLY A 16 19.00 28.28 -17.07
N ARG A 17 18.05 28.77 -16.26
CA ARG A 17 18.32 29.53 -15.03
C ARG A 17 18.26 28.68 -13.74
N PHE A 18 18.04 27.36 -13.84
CA PHE A 18 17.67 26.51 -12.68
C PHE A 18 18.42 25.17 -12.55
N THR A 19 19.58 24.99 -13.20
CA THR A 19 20.28 23.70 -13.19
C THR A 19 21.59 23.72 -12.38
N THR A 20 21.71 22.79 -11.43
CA THR A 20 23.00 22.25 -10.96
C THR A 20 22.89 20.73 -10.89
N SER A 21 23.88 20.00 -11.44
CA SER A 21 24.11 18.56 -11.22
C SER A 21 22.93 17.62 -11.49
N ASN A 22 22.56 17.41 -12.77
CA ASN A 22 21.53 16.43 -13.20
C ASN A 22 20.14 16.59 -12.54
N ARG A 23 19.87 17.74 -11.90
CA ARG A 23 18.60 18.05 -11.24
C ARG A 23 18.05 19.36 -11.80
N ILE A 24 16.79 19.32 -12.20
CA ILE A 24 16.02 20.50 -12.61
C ILE A 24 15.10 20.82 -11.43
N ARG A 25 15.32 21.97 -10.78
CA ARG A 25 14.47 22.43 -9.66
C ARG A 25 13.50 23.51 -10.14
N ILE A 26 12.23 23.34 -9.82
CA ILE A 26 11.17 24.32 -10.01
C ILE A 26 10.73 24.82 -8.64
N GLY A 27 10.58 26.13 -8.53
CA GLY A 27 10.12 26.78 -7.31
C GLY A 27 11.25 27.28 -6.42
N THR A 28 12.51 26.89 -6.65
CA THR A 28 13.66 27.51 -5.98
C THR A 28 14.61 28.15 -6.99
N ALA A 29 15.00 29.39 -6.73
CA ALA A 29 16.00 30.14 -7.48
C ALA A 29 16.99 30.78 -6.51
N THR A 30 18.18 31.13 -6.96
CA THR A 30 18.96 32.20 -6.32
C THR A 30 18.77 33.47 -7.12
N THR A 31 18.69 34.64 -6.48
CA THR A 31 18.94 35.87 -7.23
C THR A 31 20.33 35.75 -7.86
N GLY A 32 20.54 36.37 -9.02
CA GLY A 32 21.89 36.45 -9.59
C GLY A 32 22.87 37.06 -8.56
N PRO A 33 24.19 36.92 -8.77
CA PRO A 33 25.17 37.53 -7.88
C PRO A 33 24.82 39.01 -7.69
N THR A 34 24.79 39.44 -6.42
CA THR A 34 24.60 40.86 -6.11
C THR A 34 25.77 41.64 -6.71
N SER A 35 25.60 42.93 -6.94
CA SER A 35 26.62 43.77 -7.59
C SER A 35 27.96 43.85 -6.84
N ASP A 36 28.02 43.34 -5.60
CA ASP A 36 29.19 43.19 -4.74
C ASP A 36 29.84 41.79 -4.77
N GLY A 37 29.35 40.87 -5.63
CA GLY A 37 29.91 39.53 -5.80
C GLY A 37 29.47 38.51 -4.74
N MET A 38 28.51 38.84 -3.87
CA MET A 38 27.91 37.84 -2.97
C MET A 38 26.95 36.91 -3.74
N VAL A 39 26.86 35.66 -3.29
CA VAL A 39 25.82 34.72 -3.76
C VAL A 39 24.45 35.31 -3.45
N GLY A 40 23.60 35.42 -4.47
CA GLY A 40 22.27 36.01 -4.32
C GLY A 40 21.37 35.21 -3.38
N SER A 41 20.36 35.87 -2.82
CA SER A 41 19.42 35.28 -1.87
C SER A 41 18.57 34.18 -2.52
N SER A 42 18.25 33.13 -1.76
CA SER A 42 17.28 32.13 -2.19
C SER A 42 15.90 32.76 -2.34
N ILE A 43 15.29 32.60 -3.51
CA ILE A 43 13.87 32.87 -3.75
C ILE A 43 13.19 31.52 -3.83
N SER A 44 12.21 31.28 -2.95
CA SER A 44 11.32 30.15 -3.04
C SER A 44 9.94 30.61 -3.47
N ALA A 45 9.35 29.95 -4.46
CA ALA A 45 7.94 30.09 -4.79
C ALA A 45 7.12 29.70 -3.57
N THR A 46 6.05 30.43 -3.29
CA THR A 46 5.08 30.08 -2.26
C THR A 46 4.10 29.00 -2.73
N SER A 47 3.93 28.86 -4.04
CA SER A 47 3.17 27.79 -4.67
C SER A 47 3.66 27.52 -6.08
N ILE A 48 3.44 26.29 -6.55
CA ILE A 48 3.59 25.90 -7.95
C ILE A 48 2.24 25.40 -8.47
N THR A 49 1.90 25.66 -9.73
CA THR A 49 0.69 25.13 -10.37
C THR A 49 1.04 24.57 -11.74
N VAL A 50 0.79 23.29 -11.97
CA VAL A 50 0.83 22.66 -13.29
C VAL A 50 -0.57 22.72 -13.89
N SER A 51 -0.79 23.65 -14.81
CA SER A 51 -2.13 23.93 -15.39
C SER A 51 -2.40 23.19 -16.69
N GLU A 52 -1.34 22.76 -17.37
CA GLU A 52 -1.39 21.99 -18.62
C GLU A 52 -0.45 20.80 -18.52
N ALA A 53 -0.61 19.81 -19.42
CA ALA A 53 0.23 18.62 -19.42
C ALA A 53 1.71 18.99 -19.59
N LEU A 54 2.55 18.45 -18.71
CA LEU A 54 3.98 18.73 -18.66
C LEU A 54 4.77 17.45 -18.99
N THR A 55 5.62 17.50 -20.02
CA THR A 55 6.47 16.37 -20.43
C THR A 55 7.94 16.75 -20.47
N ILE A 56 8.81 15.92 -19.91
CA ILE A 56 10.25 16.17 -19.76
C ILE A 56 11.07 14.98 -20.30
N GLY A 57 11.98 15.26 -21.23
CA GLY A 57 12.64 14.24 -22.05
C GLY A 57 14.09 13.88 -21.68
N ASN A 58 14.49 13.91 -20.41
CA ASN A 58 15.85 13.52 -20.01
C ASN A 58 15.82 12.39 -18.96
N SER A 59 16.25 11.21 -19.38
CA SER A 59 16.03 9.97 -18.63
C SER A 59 16.83 9.85 -17.33
N ASP A 60 17.94 10.57 -17.19
CA ASP A 60 18.81 10.47 -15.99
C ASP A 60 18.69 11.71 -15.09
N SER A 61 17.81 12.65 -15.43
CA SER A 61 17.59 13.84 -14.63
C SER A 61 16.50 13.63 -13.58
N THR A 62 16.69 14.25 -12.42
CA THR A 62 15.61 14.39 -11.44
C THR A 62 14.92 15.73 -11.61
N PHE A 63 13.62 15.69 -11.88
CA PHE A 63 12.78 16.86 -11.94
C PHE A 63 12.09 17.09 -10.60
N VAL A 64 12.30 18.27 -10.03
CA VAL A 64 11.93 18.57 -8.65
C VAL A 64 11.01 19.76 -8.56
N PHE A 65 9.87 19.57 -7.94
CA PHE A 65 8.97 20.61 -7.50
C PHE A 65 9.24 20.91 -6.03
N ASP A 66 9.57 22.15 -5.73
CA ASP A 66 9.99 22.59 -4.40
C ASP A 66 9.47 24.00 -4.18
N SER A 67 8.24 24.10 -3.66
CA SER A 67 7.69 25.36 -3.17
C SER A 67 7.69 25.39 -1.64
N SER A 68 7.68 26.58 -1.07
CA SER A 68 7.54 26.79 0.38
C SER A 68 6.12 26.56 0.90
N GLY A 69 5.16 26.26 0.02
CA GLY A 69 3.77 25.96 0.35
C GLY A 69 3.32 24.66 -0.30
N THR A 70 2.61 24.75 -1.43
CA THR A 70 2.02 23.59 -2.10
C THR A 70 2.26 23.60 -3.61
N THR A 71 2.47 22.42 -4.18
CA THR A 71 2.37 22.18 -5.62
C THR A 71 0.96 21.73 -5.99
N THR A 72 0.25 22.50 -6.81
CA THR A 72 -1.07 22.14 -7.35
C THR A 72 -0.91 21.47 -8.71
N LEU A 73 -1.46 20.27 -8.87
CA LEU A 73 -1.52 19.57 -10.14
C LEU A 73 -2.96 19.64 -10.70
N SER A 74 -3.13 20.32 -11.84
CA SER A 74 -4.39 20.37 -12.59
C SER A 74 -4.29 19.62 -13.93
N ALA A 75 -3.14 19.02 -14.22
CA ALA A 75 -2.88 18.28 -15.45
C ALA A 75 -1.75 17.26 -15.26
N ASN A 76 -1.61 16.36 -16.23
CA ASN A 76 -0.63 15.26 -16.18
C ASN A 76 0.81 15.78 -16.16
N THR A 77 1.69 15.05 -15.47
CA THR A 77 3.14 15.32 -15.44
C THR A 77 3.90 14.05 -15.83
N SER A 78 4.74 14.11 -16.85
CA SER A 78 5.52 12.97 -17.32
C SER A 78 6.99 13.34 -17.45
N SER A 79 7.87 12.43 -17.06
CA SER A 79 9.30 12.52 -17.29
C SER A 79 9.82 11.17 -17.76
N SER A 80 10.77 11.14 -18.70
CA SER A 80 11.53 9.92 -18.96
C SER A 80 12.54 9.63 -17.84
N GLY A 81 12.75 10.58 -16.92
CA GLY A 81 13.62 10.47 -15.74
C GLY A 81 12.84 10.43 -14.42
N HIS A 82 13.45 10.92 -13.35
CA HIS A 82 12.87 10.88 -12.01
C HIS A 82 11.99 12.11 -11.75
N ILE A 83 10.88 11.96 -11.01
CA ILE A 83 10.02 13.07 -10.57
C ILE A 83 10.00 13.09 -9.04
N ARG A 84 10.16 14.27 -8.47
CA ARG A 84 10.12 14.49 -7.02
C ARG A 84 9.33 15.74 -6.68
N PHE A 85 8.42 15.60 -5.73
CA PHE A 85 7.73 16.70 -5.06
C PHE A 85 8.33 16.80 -3.65
N ASP A 86 9.03 17.89 -3.37
CA ASP A 86 9.64 18.20 -2.07
C ASP A 86 8.65 18.87 -1.12
N ASP A 87 7.51 19.33 -1.63
CA ASP A 87 6.42 19.97 -0.91
C ASP A 87 5.12 19.15 -0.93
N ALA A 88 4.08 19.66 -0.26
CA ALA A 88 2.76 19.05 -0.30
C ALA A 88 2.13 19.23 -1.69
N VAL A 89 1.44 18.20 -2.16
CA VAL A 89 0.77 18.19 -3.46
C VAL A 89 -0.74 18.24 -3.27
N ASN A 90 -1.40 19.12 -4.01
CA ASN A 90 -2.87 19.18 -4.09
C ASN A 90 -3.34 18.94 -5.53
N LEU A 91 -4.25 17.99 -5.71
CA LEU A 91 -4.89 17.73 -7.00
C LEU A 91 -6.08 18.67 -7.17
N ASN A 92 -6.18 19.30 -8.34
CA ASN A 92 -7.31 20.13 -8.74
C ASN A 92 -8.00 19.60 -10.02
N ALA A 93 -7.56 18.42 -10.48
CA ALA A 93 -8.16 17.64 -11.54
C ALA A 93 -7.73 16.18 -11.37
N ALA A 94 -8.30 15.27 -12.16
CA ALA A 94 -7.72 13.94 -12.32
C ALA A 94 -6.34 14.06 -12.99
N VAL A 95 -5.32 13.43 -12.40
CA VAL A 95 -3.92 13.59 -12.82
C VAL A 95 -3.25 12.24 -12.96
N THR A 96 -2.49 12.08 -14.03
CA THR A 96 -1.49 11.03 -14.19
C THR A 96 -0.08 11.60 -14.00
N VAL A 97 0.73 10.97 -13.15
CA VAL A 97 2.17 11.22 -13.05
C VAL A 97 2.94 10.00 -13.53
N SER A 98 3.83 10.19 -14.50
CA SER A 98 4.64 9.10 -15.05
C SER A 98 6.14 9.43 -14.99
N GLY A 99 6.95 8.52 -14.48
CA GLY A 99 8.39 8.71 -14.34
C GLY A 99 9.14 7.41 -14.11
N ARG A 100 10.48 7.44 -14.14
CA ARG A 100 11.29 6.29 -13.72
C ARG A 100 11.09 6.02 -12.24
N THR A 101 11.31 7.03 -11.42
CA THR A 101 10.86 7.03 -10.02
C THR A 101 9.95 8.21 -9.79
N ILE A 102 9.02 8.06 -8.84
CA ILE A 102 8.13 9.13 -8.40
C ILE A 102 8.25 9.23 -6.89
N TRP A 103 8.52 10.43 -6.37
CA TRP A 103 8.75 10.66 -4.96
C TRP A 103 7.90 11.81 -4.43
N PHE A 104 7.07 11.55 -3.43
CA PHE A 104 6.34 12.57 -2.67
C PHE A 104 6.94 12.68 -1.27
N SER A 105 7.50 13.86 -0.96
CA SER A 105 8.17 14.09 0.32
C SER A 105 7.21 14.52 1.43
N SER A 106 5.97 14.84 1.08
CA SER A 106 4.92 15.33 1.97
C SER A 106 3.57 14.74 1.53
N THR A 107 2.47 15.33 1.98
CA THR A 107 1.11 14.86 1.67
C THR A 107 0.74 15.01 0.19
N VAL A 108 -0.16 14.14 -0.26
CA VAL A 108 -0.80 14.24 -1.58
C VAL A 108 -2.30 14.23 -1.36
N ASP A 109 -2.97 15.36 -1.50
CA ASP A 109 -4.39 15.55 -1.23
C ASP A 109 -5.16 16.01 -2.48
N GLY A 110 -6.49 16.01 -2.40
CA GLY A 110 -7.38 16.59 -3.41
C GLY A 110 -8.38 15.57 -3.92
N GLY A 111 -9.66 15.94 -3.99
CA GLY A 111 -10.81 15.03 -4.26
C GLY A 111 -10.91 14.49 -5.68
N HIS A 112 -9.79 14.13 -6.30
CA HIS A 112 -9.66 13.71 -7.68
C HIS A 112 -8.88 12.41 -7.80
N ALA A 113 -8.92 11.81 -9.00
CA ALA A 113 -8.23 10.57 -9.28
C ALA A 113 -6.73 10.82 -9.48
N LEU A 114 -5.91 9.99 -8.85
CA LEU A 114 -4.47 9.96 -9.05
C LEU A 114 -4.05 8.64 -9.68
N VAL A 115 -3.38 8.74 -10.83
CA VAL A 115 -2.71 7.61 -11.47
C VAL A 115 -1.20 7.86 -11.43
N LEU A 116 -0.45 6.89 -10.92
CA LEU A 116 1.01 6.97 -10.82
C LEU A 116 1.62 5.80 -11.57
N ASN A 117 2.50 6.09 -12.52
CA ASN A 117 3.23 5.11 -13.30
C ASN A 117 4.72 5.32 -13.07
N ALA A 118 5.26 4.68 -12.04
CA ALA A 118 6.70 4.58 -11.82
C ALA A 118 7.23 3.29 -12.46
N ASP A 119 8.25 3.41 -13.32
CA ASP A 119 8.93 2.23 -13.90
C ASP A 119 9.75 1.47 -12.83
N LEU A 120 10.23 2.22 -11.82
CA LEU A 120 11.00 1.77 -10.66
C LEU A 120 10.24 2.19 -9.39
N ASP A 121 10.93 2.78 -8.40
CA ASP A 121 10.34 3.12 -7.11
C ASP A 121 9.27 4.21 -7.17
N LEU A 122 8.22 3.99 -6.38
CA LEU A 122 7.23 4.98 -6.02
C LEU A 122 7.27 5.18 -4.50
N VAL A 123 7.51 6.40 -4.04
CA VAL A 123 7.69 6.66 -2.60
C VAL A 123 6.74 7.74 -2.12
N PHE A 124 6.04 7.44 -1.03
CA PHE A 124 5.23 8.38 -0.27
C PHE A 124 5.77 8.50 1.15
N LEU A 125 6.37 9.65 1.47
CA LEU A 125 6.83 9.96 2.84
C LEU A 125 5.72 10.51 3.73
N GLY A 126 4.66 11.08 3.13
CA GLY A 126 3.48 11.60 3.82
C GLY A 126 2.22 10.79 3.52
N ALA A 127 1.10 11.20 4.12
CA ALA A 127 -0.20 10.62 3.86
C ALA A 127 -0.72 10.97 2.45
N VAL A 128 -1.46 10.05 1.84
CA VAL A 128 -2.15 10.22 0.57
C VAL A 128 -3.65 10.31 0.83
N GLY A 129 -4.28 11.43 0.50
CA GLY A 129 -5.68 11.71 0.77
C GLY A 129 -5.99 11.92 2.26
N GLY A 130 -5.01 12.35 3.06
CA GLY A 130 -5.17 12.47 4.51
C GLY A 130 -6.09 13.62 4.93
N THR A 131 -5.97 14.80 4.29
CA THR A 131 -6.82 15.97 4.59
C THR A 131 -8.02 16.02 3.66
N THR A 132 -7.81 15.73 2.38
CA THR A 132 -8.88 15.65 1.38
C THR A 132 -8.70 14.34 0.63
N PRO A 133 -9.48 13.29 1.00
CA PRO A 133 -9.37 11.98 0.39
C PRO A 133 -9.47 12.04 -1.13
N LEU A 134 -8.63 11.26 -1.81
CA LEU A 134 -8.63 11.19 -3.26
C LEU A 134 -9.95 10.57 -3.76
N SER A 135 -10.34 10.82 -5.00
CA SER A 135 -11.49 10.08 -5.57
C SER A 135 -11.13 8.65 -6.00
N SER A 136 -9.84 8.37 -6.21
CA SER A 136 -9.26 7.03 -6.43
C SER A 136 -7.74 7.12 -6.49
N LEU A 137 -7.05 6.02 -6.20
CA LEU A 137 -5.61 5.88 -6.39
C LEU A 137 -5.30 4.63 -7.22
N SER A 138 -4.55 4.80 -8.30
CA SER A 138 -3.89 3.70 -9.01
C SER A 138 -2.39 3.94 -8.99
N ALA A 139 -1.67 3.15 -8.21
CA ALA A 139 -0.24 3.27 -7.98
C ALA A 139 0.50 2.07 -8.58
N THR A 140 1.27 2.33 -9.62
CA THR A 140 2.20 1.38 -10.23
C THR A 140 3.63 1.80 -9.89
N GLY A 141 4.39 0.90 -9.28
CA GLY A 141 5.81 1.09 -8.97
C GLY A 141 6.48 -0.25 -8.73
N GLY A 142 7.67 -0.44 -9.28
CA GLY A 142 8.43 -1.68 -9.22
C GLY A 142 7.92 -2.80 -10.14
N PRO A 143 8.81 -3.67 -10.66
CA PRO A 143 8.39 -4.84 -11.41
C PRO A 143 7.74 -5.88 -10.48
N THR A 144 6.76 -6.63 -10.98
CA THR A 144 6.04 -7.69 -10.24
C THR A 144 6.92 -8.90 -9.84
N SER A 145 8.22 -8.85 -10.12
CA SER A 145 9.18 -9.96 -10.04
C SER A 145 10.48 -9.54 -9.35
N HIS A 146 10.51 -9.57 -8.01
CA HIS A 146 11.70 -9.62 -7.12
C HIS A 146 12.95 -8.80 -7.53
N SER A 147 12.78 -7.63 -8.16
CA SER A 147 13.90 -6.78 -8.59
C SER A 147 13.72 -5.40 -7.99
N PHE A 148 14.33 -5.21 -6.80
CA PHE A 148 14.76 -3.97 -6.10
C PHE A 148 13.90 -2.71 -6.09
N SER A 149 12.74 -2.70 -6.72
CA SER A 149 11.88 -1.54 -6.81
C SER A 149 10.50 -1.87 -6.25
N HIS A 150 9.98 -0.91 -5.51
CA HIS A 150 8.82 -1.08 -4.66
C HIS A 150 8.03 0.22 -4.54
N ILE A 151 6.78 0.07 -4.13
CA ILE A 151 5.97 1.16 -3.61
C ILE A 151 6.25 1.25 -2.11
N SER A 152 6.85 2.36 -1.67
CA SER A 152 7.15 2.62 -0.26
C SER A 152 6.07 3.50 0.36
N LEU A 153 5.40 2.99 1.40
CA LEU A 153 4.39 3.71 2.16
C LEU A 153 4.92 4.03 3.57
N HIS A 154 5.03 5.32 3.87
CA HIS A 154 5.36 5.80 5.23
C HIS A 154 4.14 6.35 5.99
N GLY A 155 3.01 6.53 5.30
CA GLY A 155 1.79 7.09 5.87
C GLY A 155 0.53 6.49 5.26
N ASN A 156 -0.61 6.88 5.83
CA ASN A 156 -1.92 6.37 5.45
C ASN A 156 -2.32 6.76 4.02
N VAL A 157 -3.18 5.94 3.44
CA VAL A 157 -3.78 6.16 2.11
C VAL A 157 -5.30 6.17 2.27
N SER A 158 -5.96 7.20 1.76
CA SER A 158 -7.41 7.36 1.88
C SER A 158 -8.03 7.88 0.59
N THR A 159 -9.11 7.23 0.17
CA THR A 159 -10.00 7.72 -0.89
C THR A 159 -11.41 7.93 -0.35
N ASN A 160 -12.25 8.63 -1.10
CA ASN A 160 -13.67 8.82 -0.79
C ASN A 160 -14.53 7.87 -1.63
N ASN A 161 -14.69 6.64 -1.16
CA ASN A 161 -15.43 5.55 -1.83
C ASN A 161 -14.85 5.14 -3.19
N GLY A 162 -13.57 5.46 -3.40
CA GLY A 162 -12.83 5.21 -4.62
C GLY A 162 -11.90 4.02 -4.48
N ASN A 163 -11.56 3.36 -5.59
CA ASN A 163 -10.61 2.26 -5.54
C ASN A 163 -9.21 2.74 -5.13
N VAL A 164 -8.52 1.91 -4.37
CA VAL A 164 -7.07 1.99 -4.11
C VAL A 164 -6.42 0.75 -4.72
N THR A 165 -5.49 0.94 -5.64
CA THR A 165 -4.81 -0.16 -6.34
C THR A 165 -3.30 0.04 -6.30
N PHE A 166 -2.60 -0.99 -5.83
CA PHE A 166 -1.14 -1.12 -5.87
C PHE A 166 -0.78 -2.30 -6.77
N THR A 167 -0.18 -2.03 -7.93
CA THR A 167 0.12 -3.11 -8.89
C THR A 167 1.48 -3.76 -8.66
N GLY A 168 2.41 -3.04 -8.03
CA GLY A 168 3.72 -3.56 -7.68
C GLY A 168 3.83 -3.97 -6.21
N ALA A 169 5.02 -4.42 -5.84
CA ALA A 169 5.33 -4.83 -4.48
C ALA A 169 5.30 -3.63 -3.52
N VAL A 170 4.80 -3.83 -2.30
CA VAL A 170 4.65 -2.76 -1.31
C VAL A 170 5.54 -3.02 -0.10
N ILE A 171 6.32 -2.02 0.30
CA ILE A 171 7.06 -1.99 1.57
C ILE A 171 6.46 -0.92 2.47
N LEU A 172 6.09 -1.32 3.69
CA LEU A 172 5.68 -0.40 4.75
C LEU A 172 6.92 0.10 5.48
N ASN A 173 7.05 1.42 5.62
CA ASN A 173 8.08 2.11 6.40
C ASN A 173 7.47 2.97 7.52
N GLY A 174 6.22 2.68 7.85
CA GLY A 174 5.43 3.21 8.95
C GLY A 174 4.22 2.30 9.16
N ASP A 175 3.50 2.48 10.26
CA ASP A 175 2.18 1.87 10.41
C ASP A 175 1.22 2.52 9.39
N VAL A 176 0.55 1.69 8.60
CA VAL A 176 -0.24 2.16 7.45
C VAL A 176 -1.68 1.67 7.55
N THR A 177 -2.61 2.62 7.45
CA THR A 177 -4.00 2.37 7.10
C THR A 177 -4.22 2.71 5.63
N VAL A 178 -4.76 1.76 4.87
CA VAL A 178 -5.33 2.00 3.54
C VAL A 178 -6.84 1.92 3.67
N SER A 179 -7.54 3.03 3.44
CA SER A 179 -9.00 3.09 3.49
C SER A 179 -9.56 3.53 2.14
N SER A 180 -10.60 2.83 1.67
CA SER A 180 -11.38 3.30 0.52
C SER A 180 -12.61 4.11 0.92
N GLY A 181 -12.84 4.34 2.22
CA GLY A 181 -14.05 4.95 2.79
C GLY A 181 -15.15 3.92 3.11
N ASP A 182 -16.31 4.40 3.57
CA ASP A 182 -17.42 3.53 4.03
C ASP A 182 -18.22 2.89 2.87
N GLY A 183 -18.01 3.36 1.64
CA GLY A 183 -18.74 2.95 0.44
C GLY A 183 -18.19 1.70 -0.23
N ALA A 184 -18.39 1.58 -1.55
CA ALA A 184 -18.07 0.37 -2.32
C ALA A 184 -16.67 0.40 -2.98
N GLY A 185 -15.78 1.28 -2.51
CA GLY A 185 -14.42 1.38 -3.05
C GLY A 185 -13.61 0.14 -2.70
N ASN A 186 -12.86 -0.42 -3.66
CA ASN A 186 -12.08 -1.62 -3.44
C ASN A 186 -10.63 -1.29 -3.08
N ILE A 187 -9.96 -2.18 -2.34
CA ILE A 187 -8.52 -2.13 -2.09
C ILE A 187 -7.87 -3.34 -2.76
N SER A 188 -6.88 -3.14 -3.62
CA SER A 188 -6.19 -4.22 -4.32
C SER A 188 -4.67 -4.10 -4.28
N PHE A 189 -4.01 -5.19 -3.91
CA PHE A 189 -2.57 -5.39 -4.02
C PHE A 189 -2.32 -6.56 -4.98
N SER A 190 -1.69 -6.27 -6.12
CA SER A 190 -1.44 -7.29 -7.15
C SER A 190 -0.15 -8.09 -6.90
N SER A 191 0.71 -7.62 -5.99
CA SER A 191 1.96 -8.27 -5.61
C SER A 191 2.03 -8.46 -4.10
N TRP A 192 3.20 -8.82 -3.59
CA TRP A 192 3.43 -9.02 -2.16
C TRP A 192 3.46 -7.70 -1.38
N VAL A 193 3.19 -7.79 -0.07
CA VAL A 193 3.31 -6.68 0.88
C VAL A 193 4.22 -7.10 2.01
N ASN A 194 5.17 -6.26 2.40
CA ASN A 194 6.07 -6.55 3.51
C ASN A 194 6.37 -5.28 4.35
N ALA A 195 6.90 -5.44 5.55
CA ALA A 195 7.33 -4.32 6.40
C ALA A 195 8.85 -4.19 6.39
N GLY A 196 9.39 -2.97 6.26
CA GLY A 196 10.83 -2.72 6.34
C GLY A 196 11.40 -3.01 7.73
N PHE A 197 10.72 -2.54 8.79
CA PHE A 197 11.18 -2.67 10.18
C PHE A 197 10.05 -2.97 11.19
N GLY A 198 9.14 -3.88 10.85
CA GLY A 198 8.05 -4.29 11.75
C GLY A 198 6.96 -3.22 11.86
N HIS A 199 6.02 -3.24 10.93
CA HIS A 199 4.91 -2.30 10.85
C HIS A 199 3.58 -3.00 10.67
N SER A 200 2.52 -2.34 11.12
CA SER A 200 1.15 -2.83 11.02
C SER A 200 0.50 -2.36 9.73
N LEU A 201 -0.43 -3.18 9.24
CA LEU A 201 -1.26 -2.86 8.09
C LEU A 201 -2.73 -2.95 8.48
N THR A 202 -3.48 -1.88 8.23
CA THR A 202 -4.93 -1.88 8.28
C THR A 202 -5.48 -1.64 6.88
N LEU A 203 -6.35 -2.52 6.40
CA LEU A 203 -7.06 -2.38 5.12
C LEU A 203 -8.55 -2.23 5.41
N ASP A 204 -9.13 -1.10 5.05
CA ASP A 204 -10.55 -0.82 5.29
C ASP A 204 -11.26 -0.44 4.00
N ALA A 205 -11.97 -1.40 3.42
CA ALA A 205 -12.71 -1.19 2.17
C ALA A 205 -14.18 -0.78 2.39
N GLY A 206 -14.62 -0.55 3.63
CA GLY A 206 -16.03 -0.31 3.94
C GLY A 206 -16.93 -1.46 3.48
N SER A 207 -17.78 -1.21 2.49
CA SER A 207 -18.60 -2.24 1.82
C SER A 207 -17.96 -2.85 0.56
N GLY A 208 -16.86 -2.27 0.07
CA GLY A 208 -16.09 -2.78 -1.07
C GLY A 208 -15.24 -4.00 -0.72
N SER A 209 -14.51 -4.53 -1.70
CA SER A 209 -13.67 -5.71 -1.53
C SER A 209 -12.22 -5.39 -1.21
N VAL A 210 -11.55 -6.27 -0.47
CA VAL A 210 -10.08 -6.28 -0.34
C VAL A 210 -9.53 -7.50 -1.07
N THR A 211 -8.55 -7.28 -1.97
CA THR A 211 -7.85 -8.37 -2.67
C THR A 211 -6.35 -8.21 -2.54
N VAL A 212 -5.68 -9.20 -1.94
CA VAL A 212 -4.23 -9.25 -1.84
C VAL A 212 -3.73 -10.53 -2.50
N SER A 213 -3.24 -10.38 -3.73
CA SER A 213 -2.87 -11.49 -4.60
C SER A 213 -1.52 -12.11 -4.25
N GLY A 214 -0.58 -11.32 -3.71
CA GLY A 214 0.73 -11.79 -3.24
C GLY A 214 0.74 -12.10 -1.74
N ALA A 215 1.78 -12.78 -1.27
CA ALA A 215 1.96 -13.04 0.15
C ALA A 215 2.19 -11.75 0.95
N MET A 216 1.73 -11.72 2.20
CA MET A 216 1.89 -10.61 3.12
C MET A 216 2.75 -11.00 4.32
N GLY A 217 3.80 -10.23 4.56
CA GLY A 217 4.78 -10.56 5.59
C GLY A 217 5.55 -11.85 5.27
N ASN A 218 6.69 -12.02 5.91
CA ASN A 218 7.61 -13.14 5.70
C ASN A 218 8.19 -13.20 4.27
N ILE A 219 8.35 -12.04 3.64
CA ILE A 219 9.11 -11.89 2.39
C ILE A 219 10.57 -11.63 2.73
N LYS A 220 11.47 -12.41 2.11
CA LYS A 220 12.91 -12.22 2.26
C LYS A 220 13.44 -11.42 1.08
N GLU A 221 13.61 -10.12 1.26
CA GLU A 221 14.33 -9.31 0.27
C GLU A 221 15.79 -9.78 0.13
N PRO A 222 16.38 -9.77 -1.07
CA PRO A 222 17.79 -10.05 -1.27
C PRO A 222 18.66 -9.17 -0.36
N GLY A 223 19.58 -9.78 0.38
CA GLY A 223 20.45 -9.07 1.32
C GLY A 223 19.78 -8.59 2.63
N SER A 224 18.48 -8.86 2.82
CA SER A 224 17.75 -8.50 4.06
C SER A 224 17.38 -9.72 4.90
N SER A 225 17.05 -9.47 6.16
CA SER A 225 16.38 -10.45 7.03
C SER A 225 14.92 -10.56 6.64
N VAL A 226 14.32 -11.71 6.93
CA VAL A 226 12.88 -11.89 6.78
C VAL A 226 12.17 -11.01 7.78
N THR A 227 11.23 -10.19 7.33
CA THR A 227 10.40 -9.34 8.17
C THR A 227 8.95 -9.79 8.08
N LYS A 228 8.23 -9.71 9.20
CA LYS A 228 6.79 -9.93 9.28
C LYS A 228 6.09 -8.60 9.52
N LEU A 229 4.81 -8.54 9.21
CA LEU A 229 3.97 -7.43 9.69
C LEU A 229 3.86 -7.52 11.22
N THR A 230 3.70 -6.39 11.91
CA THR A 230 3.42 -6.45 13.36
C THR A 230 1.99 -6.86 13.63
N SER A 231 1.05 -6.42 12.81
CA SER A 231 -0.32 -6.92 12.79
C SER A 231 -0.96 -6.67 11.43
N LEU A 232 -2.02 -7.42 11.15
CA LEU A 232 -2.89 -7.20 10.01
C LEU A 232 -4.34 -7.06 10.49
N THR A 233 -4.99 -5.97 10.11
CA THR A 233 -6.44 -5.80 10.26
C THR A 233 -7.05 -5.57 8.88
N VAL A 234 -8.13 -6.28 8.56
CA VAL A 234 -8.82 -6.14 7.26
C VAL A 234 -10.32 -6.06 7.50
N SER A 235 -10.99 -5.07 6.91
CA SER A 235 -12.44 -4.93 6.86
C SER A 235 -12.92 -4.69 5.42
N GLY A 236 -14.04 -5.33 5.05
CA GLY A 236 -14.68 -5.14 3.75
C GLY A 236 -15.89 -6.05 3.53
N GLY A 237 -16.50 -5.98 2.36
CA GLY A 237 -17.53 -6.92 1.90
C GLY A 237 -16.93 -8.30 1.60
N GLN A 238 -16.22 -8.41 0.47
CA GLN A 238 -15.47 -9.60 0.08
C GLN A 238 -14.00 -9.43 0.46
N ILE A 239 -13.38 -10.45 1.07
CA ILE A 239 -11.97 -10.43 1.43
C ILE A 239 -11.24 -11.60 0.79
N ASP A 240 -10.30 -11.31 -0.11
CA ASP A 240 -9.48 -12.30 -0.79
C ASP A 240 -8.02 -12.15 -0.37
N LEU A 241 -7.50 -13.09 0.42
CA LEU A 241 -6.12 -13.02 0.91
C LEU A 241 -5.30 -14.20 0.42
N ASN A 242 -4.07 -13.93 0.01
CA ASN A 242 -3.02 -14.96 -0.04
C ASN A 242 -2.46 -15.20 1.37
N THR A 243 -1.28 -15.83 1.45
CA THR A 243 -0.56 -16.21 2.67
C THR A 243 -0.25 -14.96 3.50
N VAL A 244 -0.41 -15.06 4.82
CA VAL A 244 -0.17 -13.96 5.78
C VAL A 244 0.79 -14.42 6.86
N ALA A 245 1.77 -13.58 7.19
CA ALA A 245 2.65 -13.76 8.33
C ALA A 245 2.81 -12.46 9.13
N THR A 246 2.52 -12.55 10.42
CA THR A 246 2.58 -11.44 11.38
C THR A 246 3.37 -11.87 12.63
N THR A 247 3.80 -10.91 13.44
CA THR A 247 4.27 -11.19 14.81
C THR A 247 3.12 -11.10 15.83
N GLY A 248 2.19 -10.16 15.63
CA GLY A 248 0.97 -9.96 16.41
C GLY A 248 -0.29 -10.30 15.63
N ASN A 249 -1.42 -9.67 15.95
CA ASN A 249 -2.74 -10.16 15.53
C ASN A 249 -2.97 -10.17 14.00
N ILE A 250 -3.80 -11.12 13.57
CA ILE A 250 -4.50 -11.12 12.28
C ILE A 250 -5.99 -11.03 12.58
N ASP A 251 -6.65 -9.91 12.25
CA ASP A 251 -8.10 -9.72 12.47
C ASP A 251 -8.79 -9.37 11.15
N ILE A 252 -9.56 -10.31 10.61
CA ILE A 252 -10.18 -10.20 9.29
C ILE A 252 -11.69 -10.18 9.45
N THR A 253 -12.35 -9.10 9.04
CA THR A 253 -13.80 -8.92 9.07
C THR A 253 -14.34 -8.80 7.65
N GLY A 254 -15.26 -9.69 7.28
CA GLY A 254 -15.82 -9.78 5.94
C GLY A 254 -17.23 -10.33 5.92
N THR A 255 -18.03 -9.94 4.93
CA THR A 255 -19.28 -10.65 4.63
C THR A 255 -19.02 -11.99 3.95
N ASN A 256 -17.87 -12.13 3.30
CA ASN A 256 -17.28 -13.38 2.85
C ASN A 256 -15.74 -13.26 2.81
N ILE A 257 -15.03 -14.32 3.19
CA ILE A 257 -13.57 -14.36 3.32
C ILE A 257 -13.02 -15.57 2.56
N ASP A 258 -12.33 -15.32 1.45
CA ASP A 258 -11.65 -16.35 0.65
C ASP A 258 -10.19 -16.46 1.08
N LEU A 259 -9.84 -17.62 1.63
CA LEU A 259 -8.45 -17.96 1.95
C LEU A 259 -7.78 -18.64 0.76
N LYS A 260 -7.08 -17.85 -0.06
CA LYS A 260 -6.40 -18.28 -1.29
C LYS A 260 -4.95 -18.72 -1.05
N GLY A 261 -4.38 -18.36 0.09
CA GLY A 261 -3.04 -18.75 0.53
C GLY A 261 -3.00 -20.06 1.32
N GLY A 262 -1.82 -20.66 1.43
CA GLY A 262 -1.64 -21.93 2.16
C GLY A 262 -1.52 -21.76 3.68
N THR A 263 -1.02 -20.61 4.14
CA THR A 263 -0.72 -20.39 5.56
C THR A 263 -1.12 -18.99 6.01
N TYR A 264 -1.74 -18.90 7.18
CA TYR A 264 -2.05 -17.65 7.88
C TYR A 264 -1.47 -17.77 9.28
N SER A 265 -0.42 -17.02 9.56
CA SER A 265 0.38 -17.23 10.76
C SER A 265 0.70 -15.95 11.52
N SER A 266 0.67 -16.07 12.84
CA SER A 266 1.18 -15.08 13.78
C SER A 266 2.24 -15.73 14.68
N ASP A 267 3.19 -14.95 15.18
CA ASP A 267 4.17 -15.46 16.15
C ASP A 267 3.52 -15.73 17.50
N ASP A 268 2.78 -14.77 18.06
CA ASP A 268 2.09 -14.97 19.35
C ASP A 268 0.70 -14.27 19.37
N GLY A 269 0.24 -13.79 18.21
CA GLY A 269 -0.96 -12.96 18.08
C GLY A 269 -2.23 -13.77 17.81
N ASN A 270 -3.36 -13.23 18.23
CA ASN A 270 -4.66 -13.81 17.93
C ASN A 270 -4.93 -13.78 16.41
N ILE A 271 -5.50 -14.86 15.88
CA ILE A 271 -5.98 -14.95 14.50
C ILE A 271 -7.50 -15.11 14.52
N ALA A 272 -8.20 -14.08 14.02
CA ALA A 272 -9.66 -14.05 14.01
C ALA A 272 -10.20 -13.85 12.59
N PHE A 273 -11.16 -14.70 12.22
CA PHE A 273 -11.96 -14.57 11.01
C PHE A 273 -13.41 -14.28 11.38
N ARG A 274 -13.83 -13.04 11.11
CA ARG A 274 -15.13 -12.44 11.42
C ARG A 274 -16.02 -12.37 10.19
N GLY A 275 -16.45 -13.54 9.73
CA GLY A 275 -17.23 -13.72 8.52
C GLY A 275 -17.27 -15.19 8.08
N PRO A 276 -18.17 -15.59 7.16
CA PRO A 276 -18.06 -16.85 6.46
C PRO A 276 -16.70 -16.98 5.78
N VAL A 277 -16.07 -18.14 5.90
CA VAL A 277 -14.75 -18.44 5.32
C VAL A 277 -14.89 -19.54 4.28
N ASP A 278 -14.35 -19.30 3.09
CA ASP A 278 -14.22 -20.27 2.01
C ASP A 278 -12.73 -20.56 1.73
N LEU A 279 -12.36 -21.84 1.78
CA LEU A 279 -10.99 -22.28 1.51
C LEU A 279 -10.79 -22.45 0.00
N HIS A 280 -9.85 -21.71 -0.56
CA HIS A 280 -9.42 -21.83 -1.96
C HIS A 280 -8.09 -22.58 -2.11
N ALA A 281 -7.40 -22.80 -0.99
CA ALA A 281 -6.21 -23.63 -0.87
C ALA A 281 -6.35 -24.63 0.30
N ASN A 282 -5.34 -25.49 0.47
CA ASN A 282 -5.18 -26.22 1.73
C ASN A 282 -4.61 -25.24 2.75
N VAL A 283 -5.31 -25.02 3.84
CA VAL A 283 -5.02 -23.92 4.77
C VAL A 283 -4.48 -24.45 6.09
N THR A 284 -3.39 -23.85 6.55
CA THR A 284 -2.93 -23.90 7.92
C THR A 284 -3.10 -22.53 8.57
N VAL A 285 -3.75 -22.48 9.73
CA VAL A 285 -3.77 -21.30 10.59
C VAL A 285 -2.92 -21.58 11.80
N ASN A 286 -1.89 -20.75 12.04
CA ASN A 286 -0.94 -20.95 13.12
C ASN A 286 -0.74 -19.67 13.95
N SER A 287 -1.24 -19.62 15.18
CA SER A 287 -1.07 -18.46 16.08
C SER A 287 0.16 -18.57 16.99
N ASP A 288 0.99 -19.60 16.80
CA ASP A 288 2.30 -19.80 17.43
C ASP A 288 3.36 -20.19 16.37
N ALA A 289 3.73 -19.24 15.50
CA ALA A 289 4.66 -19.50 14.41
C ALA A 289 6.14 -19.48 14.82
N ASN A 290 6.46 -18.89 15.96
CA ASN A 290 7.81 -18.83 16.51
C ASN A 290 8.10 -20.00 17.48
N SER A 291 7.07 -20.76 17.88
CA SER A 291 7.18 -21.80 18.91
C SER A 291 7.76 -21.27 20.22
N ALA A 292 7.35 -20.06 20.58
CA ALA A 292 7.67 -19.46 21.86
C ALA A 292 6.74 -20.00 22.96
N GLY A 293 6.81 -19.45 24.16
CA GLY A 293 5.92 -19.87 25.26
C GLY A 293 4.62 -19.06 25.34
N ALA A 294 4.39 -18.14 24.41
CA ALA A 294 3.22 -17.27 24.39
C ALA A 294 2.42 -17.59 23.13
N ASP A 295 1.13 -17.91 23.28
CA ASP A 295 0.35 -18.40 22.15
C ASP A 295 -0.90 -17.57 21.93
N GLY A 296 -1.14 -17.21 20.67
CA GLY A 296 -2.38 -16.55 20.28
C GLY A 296 -3.54 -17.54 20.18
N ASN A 297 -4.76 -17.04 20.28
CA ASN A 297 -5.98 -17.83 20.01
C ASN A 297 -6.31 -17.83 18.52
N ILE A 298 -7.00 -18.88 18.05
CA ILE A 298 -7.61 -18.94 16.72
C ILE A 298 -9.13 -18.90 16.88
N THR A 299 -9.80 -18.00 16.18
CA THR A 299 -11.26 -17.87 16.23
C THR A 299 -11.89 -17.76 14.84
N PHE A 300 -12.84 -18.63 14.55
CA PHE A 300 -13.77 -18.47 13.42
C PHE A 300 -15.15 -18.20 13.98
N THR A 301 -15.73 -17.07 13.60
CA THR A 301 -17.04 -16.64 14.13
C THR A 301 -18.24 -17.14 13.32
N SER A 302 -18.00 -17.69 12.14
CA SER A 302 -19.03 -18.15 11.20
C SER A 302 -18.61 -19.48 10.55
N THR A 303 -19.30 -19.88 9.48
CA THR A 303 -19.04 -21.12 8.75
C THR A 303 -17.66 -21.15 8.12
N VAL A 304 -17.06 -22.33 8.03
CA VAL A 304 -15.83 -22.58 7.29
C VAL A 304 -16.05 -23.70 6.28
N ASN A 305 -15.96 -23.43 4.99
CA ASN A 305 -16.23 -24.41 3.93
C ASN A 305 -15.03 -24.63 3.02
N GLY A 306 -14.96 -25.81 2.41
CA GLY A 306 -14.03 -26.08 1.32
C GLY A 306 -14.56 -25.55 0.00
N ASN A 307 -13.91 -25.96 -1.09
CA ASN A 307 -14.46 -25.82 -2.44
C ASN A 307 -14.57 -27.19 -3.12
N ALA A 308 -15.03 -27.21 -4.37
CA ALA A 308 -15.29 -28.43 -5.13
C ALA A 308 -14.07 -29.38 -5.27
N SER A 309 -12.84 -28.91 -5.02
CA SER A 309 -11.63 -29.74 -5.09
C SER A 309 -11.31 -30.51 -3.79
N GLY A 310 -12.08 -30.29 -2.71
CA GLY A 310 -11.75 -30.80 -1.38
C GLY A 310 -10.56 -30.06 -0.78
N ARG A 311 -10.78 -29.40 0.36
CA ARG A 311 -9.75 -28.59 1.03
C ARG A 311 -9.50 -29.05 2.44
N THR A 312 -8.26 -28.95 2.88
CA THR A 312 -7.87 -29.28 4.25
C THR A 312 -7.75 -28.02 5.09
N LEU A 313 -8.17 -28.10 6.36
CA LEU A 313 -7.94 -27.06 7.35
C LEU A 313 -7.16 -27.63 8.54
N SER A 314 -6.02 -27.04 8.85
CA SER A 314 -5.18 -27.34 10.01
C SER A 314 -5.09 -26.13 10.92
N LEU A 315 -5.39 -26.29 12.21
CA LEU A 315 -5.33 -25.22 13.22
C LEU A 315 -4.26 -25.55 14.26
N LYS A 316 -3.37 -24.58 14.53
CA LYS A 316 -2.24 -24.68 15.47
C LYS A 316 -2.24 -23.45 16.38
N ALA A 317 -2.62 -23.63 17.63
CA ALA A 317 -2.65 -22.56 18.62
C ALA A 317 -1.78 -22.89 19.86
N ASP A 318 -1.03 -24.00 19.85
CA ASP A 318 -0.30 -24.55 21.01
C ASP A 318 -1.07 -24.45 22.34
N THR A 319 -0.69 -23.60 23.29
CA THR A 319 -1.45 -23.42 24.55
C THR A 319 -2.65 -22.47 24.44
N GLY A 320 -2.74 -21.73 23.33
CA GLY A 320 -3.88 -20.91 22.95
C GLY A 320 -5.14 -21.72 22.62
N ALA A 321 -6.28 -21.04 22.65
CA ALA A 321 -7.58 -21.64 22.38
C ALA A 321 -7.94 -21.61 20.89
N VAL A 322 -8.65 -22.65 20.45
CA VAL A 322 -9.33 -22.71 19.15
C VAL A 322 -10.83 -22.63 19.37
N GLU A 323 -11.47 -21.61 18.80
CA GLU A 323 -12.93 -21.41 18.90
C GLU A 323 -13.58 -21.39 17.51
N LEU A 324 -14.52 -22.32 17.29
CA LEU A 324 -15.30 -22.45 16.07
C LEU A 324 -16.78 -22.22 16.39
N LYS A 325 -17.29 -21.04 16.05
CA LYS A 325 -18.67 -20.62 16.37
C LYS A 325 -19.69 -20.98 15.30
N GLY A 326 -19.25 -21.32 14.10
CA GLY A 326 -20.10 -21.78 12.99
C GLY A 326 -19.71 -23.17 12.49
N ASP A 327 -20.49 -23.66 11.53
CA ASP A 327 -20.33 -25.04 11.04
C ASP A 327 -19.07 -25.17 10.17
N VAL A 328 -18.33 -26.26 10.35
CA VAL A 328 -17.15 -26.59 9.55
C VAL A 328 -17.51 -27.65 8.51
N GLY A 329 -17.42 -27.30 7.23
CA GLY A 329 -17.76 -28.16 6.10
C GLY A 329 -19.27 -28.34 5.88
N GLY A 330 -20.10 -27.40 6.34
CA GLY A 330 -21.56 -27.49 6.28
C GLY A 330 -22.12 -27.39 4.86
N THR A 331 -21.67 -26.41 4.06
CA THR A 331 -22.11 -26.24 2.66
C THR A 331 -21.26 -27.07 1.71
N THR A 332 -19.94 -26.87 1.77
CA THR A 332 -18.96 -27.66 1.00
C THR A 332 -18.00 -28.33 1.96
N LYS A 333 -17.99 -29.66 1.96
CA LYS A 333 -17.20 -30.47 2.90
C LYS A 333 -15.71 -30.21 2.77
N LEU A 334 -15.02 -30.23 3.91
CA LEU A 334 -13.58 -30.32 3.95
C LEU A 334 -13.12 -31.75 3.62
N ALA A 335 -11.98 -31.86 2.94
CA ALA A 335 -11.30 -33.14 2.75
C ALA A 335 -10.72 -33.66 4.07
N SER A 336 -10.21 -32.74 4.90
CA SER A 336 -9.85 -33.00 6.29
C SER A 336 -9.95 -31.73 7.12
N PHE A 337 -10.25 -31.92 8.41
CA PHE A 337 -10.18 -30.87 9.42
C PHE A 337 -9.32 -31.41 10.57
N THR A 338 -8.38 -30.60 11.04
CA THR A 338 -7.45 -30.99 12.10
C THR A 338 -7.20 -29.80 13.01
N VAL A 339 -7.36 -30.00 14.32
CA VAL A 339 -6.78 -29.14 15.34
C VAL A 339 -5.55 -29.88 15.83
N ALA A 340 -4.36 -29.45 15.40
CA ALA A 340 -3.12 -30.15 15.66
C ALA A 340 -2.60 -29.87 17.08
N GLU A 341 -2.71 -28.62 17.51
CA GLU A 341 -2.16 -28.07 18.76
C GLU A 341 -3.17 -27.02 19.28
N ALA A 342 -3.68 -27.19 20.51
CA ALA A 342 -4.56 -26.22 21.19
C ALA A 342 -4.69 -26.54 22.69
N GLY A 343 -4.66 -25.52 23.55
CA GLY A 343 -4.88 -25.64 24.99
C GLY A 343 -6.35 -25.85 25.34
N GLN A 344 -7.25 -25.32 24.49
CA GLN A 344 -8.69 -25.53 24.56
C GLN A 344 -9.29 -25.57 23.15
N VAL A 345 -10.29 -26.44 22.94
CA VAL A 345 -11.08 -26.45 21.71
C VAL A 345 -12.56 -26.23 22.05
N GLY A 346 -13.09 -25.10 21.62
CA GLY A 346 -14.51 -24.76 21.67
C GLY A 346 -15.17 -24.98 20.31
N LEU A 347 -16.11 -25.93 20.24
CA LEU A 347 -16.90 -26.21 19.05
C LEU A 347 -18.37 -25.83 19.30
N LYS A 348 -19.06 -25.31 18.28
CA LYS A 348 -20.52 -25.23 18.28
C LYS A 348 -21.08 -26.65 18.46
N ILE A 349 -21.86 -26.86 19.52
CA ILE A 349 -22.60 -28.11 19.76
C ILE A 349 -23.98 -27.93 19.13
N GLU A 350 -24.30 -28.73 18.11
CA GLU A 350 -25.65 -28.90 17.57
C GLU A 350 -26.36 -30.09 18.20
#